data_AF-A0A7S3GRU7-F1
#
_entry.id   AF-A0A7S3GRU7-F1
#
_cell.length_a   1.000
_cell.length_b   1.000
_cell.length_c   1.000
_cell.angle_alpha   90.00
_cell.angle_beta   90.00
_cell.angle_gamma   90.00
#
_symmetry.space_group_name_H-M   'P 1'
#
loop_
_entity.id
_entity.type
_entity.pdbx_description
1 polymer ?
#
loop_
_entity_poly.entity_id
_entity_poly.type
_entity_poly.pdbx_seq_one_letter_code
_entity_poly.pdbx_strand_id
1 'polypeptide(L)'
;EIFEEKDLWGQVQDHLKIAGPVISAFVLRKVVMITSVVAVGHLGAHYLAAAGLASVTANVTGNSMVIGLSGALVTLCSQANGANNKAEMNHAMQRALIILWLFICLPASVLWLCSEPIMVSLGQNEAIARSTKEYMVVLIPGLWALSASQCITTWLYAQAKTQAVASITLAVALLHPLWLYLFIYYFQIGFLGSAVALSLTKCIELIILLLYINIFSSIIKDTEFAWSSACWQHWVPFLKLGLPNLLMMSEWWASEII
;
A
#
# COMPACT_ATOMS: atom_id res chain seq x y z
N GLU A 1 -18.19 42.81 -6.29
CA GLU A 1 -17.70 42.68 -4.89
C GLU A 1 -18.71 41.97 -3.98
N ILE A 2 -19.45 40.94 -4.44
CA ILE A 2 -20.38 40.18 -3.58
C ILE A 2 -20.18 38.66 -3.78
N PHE A 3 -18.90 38.30 -3.80
CA PHE A 3 -18.28 36.97 -3.77
C PHE A 3 -16.92 37.18 -3.07
N GLU A 4 -16.41 36.32 -2.17
CA GLU A 4 -16.95 35.05 -1.66
C GLU A 4 -16.48 34.84 -0.20
N GLU A 5 -16.78 35.80 0.68
CA GLU A 5 -16.19 35.83 2.04
C GLU A 5 -16.89 34.92 3.07
N LYS A 6 -18.16 34.55 2.81
CA LYS A 6 -18.57 33.15 3.00
C LYS A 6 -18.02 32.41 1.76
N ASP A 7 -17.08 31.48 1.84
CA ASP A 7 -16.92 30.48 2.91
C ASP A 7 -15.51 29.87 2.99
N LEU A 8 -14.44 30.68 2.94
CA LEU A 8 -13.06 30.17 2.97
C LEU A 8 -12.80 29.27 4.20
N TRP A 9 -13.33 29.65 5.36
CA TRP A 9 -13.19 28.87 6.59
C TRP A 9 -14.00 27.56 6.56
N GLY A 10 -15.19 27.52 5.97
CA GLY A 10 -15.95 26.28 5.77
C GLY A 10 -15.26 25.33 4.79
N GLN A 11 -14.77 25.86 3.66
CA GLN A 11 -13.96 25.09 2.69
C GLN A 11 -12.71 24.49 3.34
N VAL A 12 -11.96 25.29 4.12
CA VAL A 12 -10.80 24.80 4.89
C VAL A 12 -11.21 23.71 5.89
N GLN A 13 -12.32 23.88 6.62
CA GLN A 13 -12.82 22.86 7.54
C GLN A 13 -13.21 21.56 6.82
N ASP A 14 -13.87 21.62 5.66
CA ASP A 14 -14.28 20.46 4.90
C ASP A 14 -13.09 19.74 4.25
N HIS A 15 -12.11 20.48 3.73
CA HIS A 15 -10.85 19.89 3.31
C HIS A 15 -10.10 19.22 4.47
N LEU A 16 -10.07 19.81 5.67
CA LEU A 16 -9.46 19.20 6.85
C LEU A 16 -10.18 17.93 7.33
N LYS A 17 -11.52 17.88 7.27
CA LYS A 17 -12.31 16.67 7.59
C LYS A 17 -11.95 15.48 6.70
N ILE A 18 -11.53 15.73 5.46
CA ILE A 18 -11.11 14.71 4.50
C ILE A 18 -9.61 14.41 4.64
N ALA A 19 -8.77 15.44 4.67
CA ALA A 19 -7.30 15.32 4.67
C ALA A 19 -6.71 14.79 5.98
N GLY A 20 -7.22 15.22 7.14
CA GLY A 20 -6.75 14.77 8.45
C GLY A 20 -6.72 13.25 8.61
N PRO A 21 -7.81 12.53 8.30
CA PRO A 21 -7.84 11.07 8.28
C PRO A 21 -6.87 10.42 7.29
N VAL A 22 -6.70 10.98 6.09
CA VAL A 22 -5.77 10.46 5.09
C VAL A 22 -4.33 10.58 5.61
N ILE A 23 -3.96 11.73 6.18
CA ILE A 23 -2.66 11.98 6.80
C ILE A 23 -2.44 11.02 7.98
N SER A 24 -3.44 10.85 8.87
CA SER A 24 -3.30 9.91 9.99
C SER A 24 -3.09 8.47 9.51
N ALA A 25 -3.84 8.02 8.50
CA ALA A 25 -3.67 6.68 7.92
C ALA A 25 -2.30 6.50 7.23
N PHE A 26 -1.74 7.56 6.63
CA PHE A 26 -0.37 7.53 6.09
C PHE A 26 0.68 7.40 7.21
N VAL A 27 0.58 8.25 8.25
CA VAL A 27 1.50 8.24 9.39
C VAL A 27 1.45 6.89 10.12
N LEU A 28 0.27 6.33 10.37
CA LEU A 28 0.10 5.03 11.03
C LEU A 28 0.77 3.88 10.25
N ARG A 29 0.66 3.86 8.92
CA ARG A 29 1.37 2.86 8.08
C ARG A 29 2.89 3.04 8.12
N LYS A 30 3.39 4.27 8.25
CA LYS A 30 4.83 4.53 8.46
C LYS A 30 5.30 4.12 9.86
N VAL A 31 4.50 4.33 10.91
CA VAL A 31 4.79 3.85 12.29
C VAL A 31 4.90 2.32 12.32
N VAL A 32 3.98 1.60 11.67
CA VAL A 32 4.06 0.13 11.50
C VAL A 32 5.41 -0.29 10.91
N MET A 33 5.83 0.33 9.81
CA MET A 33 7.13 0.05 9.18
C MET A 33 8.32 0.34 10.13
N ILE A 34 8.32 1.49 10.82
CA ILE A 34 9.40 1.87 11.74
C ILE A 34 9.49 0.88 12.91
N THR A 35 8.37 0.53 13.54
CA THR A 35 8.35 -0.41 14.68
C THR A 35 8.87 -1.79 14.30
N SER A 36 8.58 -2.27 13.08
CA SER A 36 9.14 -3.52 12.54
C SER A 36 10.67 -3.48 12.39
N VAL A 37 11.23 -2.38 11.89
CA VAL A 37 12.69 -2.22 11.74
C VAL A 37 13.38 -2.11 13.11
N VAL A 38 12.81 -1.33 14.03
CA VAL A 38 13.32 -1.22 15.41
C VAL A 38 13.33 -2.56 16.14
N ALA A 39 12.27 -3.37 15.97
CA ALA A 39 12.20 -4.70 16.56
C ALA A 39 13.30 -5.65 16.04
N VAL A 40 13.64 -5.59 14.75
CA VAL A 40 14.77 -6.34 14.18
C VAL A 40 16.12 -5.79 14.66
N GLY A 41 16.23 -4.47 14.86
CA GLY A 41 17.44 -3.82 15.39
C GLY A 41 17.92 -4.43 16.71
N HIS A 42 17.00 -4.81 17.60
CA HIS A 42 17.33 -5.45 18.88
C HIS A 42 17.87 -6.89 18.74
N LEU A 43 17.74 -7.54 17.57
CA LEU A 43 18.24 -8.89 17.32
C LEU A 43 19.71 -8.91 16.85
N GLY A 44 20.25 -7.75 16.45
CA GLY A 44 21.66 -7.57 16.10
C GLY A 44 21.88 -6.93 14.73
N ALA A 45 23.09 -6.36 14.55
CA ALA A 45 23.44 -5.57 13.37
C ALA A 45 23.31 -6.31 12.03
N HIS A 46 23.59 -7.62 11.99
CA HIS A 46 23.41 -8.45 10.80
C HIS A 46 21.95 -8.47 10.32
N TYR A 47 21.02 -8.75 11.23
CA TYR A 47 19.60 -8.80 10.90
C TYR A 47 19.03 -7.42 10.56
N LEU A 48 19.52 -6.37 11.23
CA LEU A 48 19.16 -4.99 10.90
C LEU A 48 19.61 -4.61 9.48
N ALA A 49 20.84 -4.96 9.10
CA ALA A 49 21.35 -4.72 7.74
C ALA A 49 20.53 -5.49 6.70
N ALA A 50 20.23 -6.77 6.94
CA ALA A 50 19.43 -7.59 6.05
C ALA A 50 17.97 -7.10 5.90
N ALA A 51 17.30 -6.75 7.01
CA ALA A 51 15.93 -6.22 6.97
C ALA A 51 15.86 -4.80 6.40
N GLY A 52 16.89 -3.97 6.62
CA GLY A 52 17.04 -2.65 6.01
C GLY A 52 17.18 -2.75 4.49
N LEU A 53 18.14 -3.55 4.01
CA LEU A 53 18.35 -3.80 2.58
C LEU A 53 17.11 -4.42 1.91
N ALA A 54 16.45 -5.36 2.59
CA ALA A 54 15.18 -5.93 2.12
C ALA A 54 14.08 -4.88 2.02
N SER A 55 13.98 -3.95 2.97
CA SER A 55 12.99 -2.87 2.99
C SER A 55 13.23 -1.84 1.89
N VAL A 56 14.49 -1.40 1.69
CA VAL A 56 14.90 -0.51 0.58
C VAL A 56 14.57 -1.16 -0.76
N THR A 57 14.96 -2.41 -0.95
CA THR A 57 14.71 -3.15 -2.19
C THR A 57 13.21 -3.32 -2.43
N ALA A 58 12.43 -3.68 -1.40
CA ALA A 58 10.99 -3.83 -1.50
C ALA A 58 10.26 -2.50 -1.76
N ASN A 59 10.78 -1.38 -1.25
CA ASN A 59 10.27 -0.05 -1.54
C ASN A 59 10.47 0.31 -3.01
N VAL A 60 11.72 0.25 -3.49
CA VAL A 60 12.09 0.61 -4.88
C VAL A 60 11.41 -0.28 -5.91
N THR A 61 11.40 -1.60 -5.69
CA THR A 61 10.99 -2.60 -6.70
C THR A 61 9.53 -3.04 -6.61
N GLY A 62 8.80 -2.61 -5.57
CA GLY A 62 7.42 -3.05 -5.32
C GLY A 62 6.52 -1.96 -4.77
N ASN A 63 6.75 -1.50 -3.53
CA ASN A 63 5.81 -0.61 -2.83
C ASN A 63 5.64 0.73 -3.56
N SER A 64 6.73 1.36 -4.04
CA SER A 64 6.65 2.64 -4.76
C SER A 64 6.01 2.48 -6.13
N MET A 65 6.28 1.37 -6.83
CA MET A 65 5.63 1.07 -8.11
C MET A 65 4.12 0.86 -7.95
N VAL A 66 3.69 0.19 -6.87
CA VAL A 66 2.26 0.07 -6.54
C VAL A 66 1.63 1.45 -6.31
N ILE A 67 2.27 2.30 -5.52
CA ILE A 67 1.76 3.64 -5.21
C ILE A 67 1.73 4.52 -6.46
N GLY A 68 2.82 4.61 -7.22
CA GLY A 68 2.90 5.40 -8.45
C GLY A 68 1.87 4.97 -9.49
N LEU A 69 1.78 3.67 -9.80
CA LEU A 69 0.81 3.20 -10.80
C LEU A 69 -0.65 3.33 -10.30
N SER A 70 -0.89 3.25 -8.99
CA SER A 70 -2.21 3.57 -8.41
C SER A 70 -2.59 5.05 -8.50
N GLY A 71 -1.65 5.97 -8.79
CA GLY A 71 -1.93 7.39 -8.98
C GLY A 71 -2.96 7.64 -10.10
N ALA A 72 -2.94 6.83 -11.16
CA ALA A 72 -3.96 6.88 -12.21
C ALA A 72 -5.39 6.60 -11.69
N LEU A 73 -5.52 5.72 -10.70
CA LEU A 73 -6.80 5.38 -10.09
C LEU A 73 -7.37 6.58 -9.30
N VAL A 74 -6.52 7.38 -8.65
CA VAL A 74 -6.96 8.59 -7.94
C VAL A 74 -7.69 9.55 -8.90
N THR A 75 -7.11 9.80 -10.06
CA THR A 75 -7.69 10.66 -11.10
C THR A 75 -8.99 10.07 -11.64
N LEU A 76 -8.98 8.79 -12.04
CA LEU A 76 -10.14 8.13 -12.63
C LEU A 76 -11.31 8.02 -11.65
N CYS A 77 -11.07 7.61 -10.40
CA CYS A 77 -12.12 7.55 -9.38
C CYS A 77 -12.68 8.93 -9.04
N SER A 78 -11.83 9.97 -8.96
CA SER A 78 -12.30 11.34 -8.67
C SER A 78 -13.15 11.89 -9.81
N GLN A 79 -12.74 11.68 -11.07
CA GLN A 79 -13.51 12.08 -12.25
C GLN A 79 -14.83 11.31 -12.35
N ALA A 80 -14.81 9.99 -12.19
CA ALA A 80 -15.99 9.15 -12.23
C ALA A 80 -16.97 9.49 -11.10
N ASN A 81 -16.49 9.76 -9.88
CA ASN A 81 -17.32 10.19 -8.76
C ASN A 81 -17.93 11.59 -9.00
N GLY A 82 -17.16 12.54 -9.52
CA GLY A 82 -17.64 13.88 -9.89
C GLY A 82 -18.68 13.87 -11.01
N ALA A 83 -18.56 12.95 -11.98
CA ALA A 83 -19.56 12.71 -13.02
C ALA A 83 -20.74 11.81 -12.55
N ASN A 84 -20.80 11.45 -11.27
CA ASN A 84 -21.73 10.49 -10.67
C ASN A 84 -21.78 9.10 -11.35
N ASN A 85 -20.72 8.73 -12.09
CA ASN A 85 -20.58 7.44 -12.75
C ASN A 85 -19.91 6.41 -11.83
N LYS A 86 -20.68 5.93 -10.85
CA LYS A 86 -20.24 4.93 -9.86
C LYS A 86 -19.80 3.60 -10.49
N ALA A 87 -20.40 3.21 -11.62
CA ALA A 87 -20.04 1.99 -12.33
C ALA A 87 -18.61 2.05 -12.89
N GLU A 88 -18.24 3.15 -13.56
CA GLU A 88 -16.87 3.34 -14.06
C GLU A 88 -15.85 3.49 -12.92
N MET A 89 -16.23 4.07 -11.79
CA MET A 89 -15.39 4.10 -10.59
C MET A 89 -15.04 2.68 -10.09
N ASN A 90 -16.01 1.75 -10.11
CA ASN A 90 -15.79 0.34 -9.78
C ASN A 90 -14.91 -0.35 -10.83
N HIS A 91 -15.20 -0.14 -12.12
CA HIS A 91 -14.42 -0.71 -13.22
C HIS A 91 -12.97 -0.23 -13.20
N ALA A 92 -12.72 1.05 -12.95
CA ALA A 92 -11.38 1.61 -12.82
C ALA A 92 -10.60 0.95 -11.66
N MET A 93 -11.24 0.70 -10.52
CA MET A 93 -10.62 0.01 -9.39
C MET A 93 -10.27 -1.45 -9.71
N GLN A 94 -11.18 -2.19 -10.37
CA GLN A 94 -10.92 -3.57 -10.80
C GLN A 94 -9.80 -3.64 -11.86
N ARG A 95 -9.82 -2.72 -12.84
CA ARG A 95 -8.79 -2.54 -13.88
C ARG A 95 -7.42 -2.26 -13.25
N ALA A 96 -7.36 -1.33 -12.31
CA ALA A 96 -6.14 -0.99 -11.57
C ALA A 96 -5.58 -2.18 -10.79
N LEU A 97 -6.44 -2.96 -10.13
CA LEU A 97 -6.04 -4.14 -9.37
C LEU A 97 -5.36 -5.19 -10.25
N ILE A 98 -5.96 -5.51 -11.40
CA ILE A 98 -5.38 -6.48 -12.35
C ILE A 98 -4.05 -5.98 -12.91
N ILE A 99 -4.00 -4.70 -13.33
CA ILE A 99 -2.78 -4.08 -13.86
C ILE A 99 -1.66 -4.09 -12.82
N LEU A 100 -1.95 -3.74 -11.56
CA LEU A 100 -0.98 -3.79 -10.46
C LEU A 100 -0.50 -5.22 -10.19
N TRP A 101 -1.40 -6.21 -10.17
CA TRP A 101 -1.03 -7.61 -9.94
C TRP A 101 -0.14 -8.17 -11.05
N LEU A 102 -0.50 -7.93 -12.32
CA LEU A 102 0.23 -8.48 -13.47
C LEU A 102 1.55 -7.77 -13.77
N PHE A 103 1.58 -6.44 -13.70
CA PHE A 103 2.77 -5.67 -14.10
C PHE A 103 3.69 -5.27 -12.95
N ILE A 104 3.20 -5.25 -11.70
CA ILE A 104 4.01 -4.89 -10.53
C ILE A 104 4.19 -6.09 -9.59
N CYS A 105 3.10 -6.63 -9.02
CA CYS A 105 3.22 -7.63 -7.95
C CYS A 105 3.86 -8.94 -8.43
N LEU A 106 3.49 -9.45 -9.61
CA LEU A 106 4.06 -10.68 -10.15
C LEU A 106 5.56 -10.52 -10.50
N PRO A 107 6.00 -9.50 -11.29
CA PRO A 107 7.43 -9.28 -11.54
C PRO A 107 8.24 -9.03 -10.27
N ALA A 108 7.73 -8.22 -9.34
CA ALA A 108 8.39 -7.99 -8.05
C ALA A 108 8.50 -9.28 -7.21
N SER A 109 7.46 -10.12 -7.17
CA SER A 109 7.51 -11.40 -6.46
C SER A 109 8.60 -12.33 -7.03
N VAL A 110 8.74 -12.39 -8.36
CA VAL A 110 9.81 -13.15 -9.03
C VAL A 110 11.19 -12.57 -8.72
N LEU A 111 11.33 -11.24 -8.76
CA LEU A 111 12.57 -10.55 -8.39
C LEU A 111 12.97 -10.85 -6.93
N TRP A 112 12.00 -10.85 -6.01
CA TRP A 112 12.22 -11.05 -4.57
C TRP A 112 12.61 -12.51 -4.27
N LEU A 113 12.01 -13.49 -4.95
CA LEU A 113 12.42 -14.90 -4.90
C LEU A 113 13.87 -15.09 -5.37
N CYS A 114 14.29 -14.35 -6.40
CA CYS A 114 15.61 -14.41 -7.02
C CYS A 114 16.59 -13.32 -6.51
N SER A 115 16.34 -12.71 -5.35
CA SER A 115 17.08 -11.52 -4.90
C SER A 115 18.51 -11.80 -4.41
N GLU A 116 18.80 -12.98 -3.84
CA GLU A 116 20.13 -13.35 -3.32
C GLU A 116 21.27 -13.16 -4.36
N PRO A 117 21.23 -13.74 -5.57
CA PRO A 117 22.27 -13.53 -6.59
C PRO A 117 22.34 -12.09 -7.11
N ILE A 118 21.24 -11.32 -7.05
CA ILE A 118 21.23 -9.90 -7.43
C ILE A 118 21.98 -9.07 -6.36
N MET A 119 21.76 -9.34 -5.08
CA MET A 119 22.49 -8.67 -4.00
C MET A 119 23.98 -9.00 -4.03
N VAL A 120 24.35 -10.26 -4.28
CA VAL A 120 25.76 -10.67 -4.42
C VAL A 120 26.43 -10.00 -5.63
N SER A 121 25.75 -9.88 -6.78
CA SER A 121 26.32 -9.19 -7.95
C SER A 121 26.44 -7.66 -7.76
N LEU A 122 25.63 -7.07 -6.88
CA LEU A 122 25.77 -5.70 -6.38
C LEU A 122 26.84 -5.55 -5.28
N GLY A 123 27.62 -6.60 -4.99
CA GLY A 123 28.75 -6.57 -4.05
C GLY A 123 28.36 -6.75 -2.57
N GLN A 124 27.13 -7.15 -2.27
CA GLN A 124 26.72 -7.45 -0.89
C GLN A 124 27.35 -8.76 -0.39
N ASN A 125 27.65 -8.82 0.91
CA ASN A 125 28.11 -10.04 1.56
C ASN A 125 27.05 -11.16 1.43
N GLU A 126 27.48 -12.38 1.06
CA GLU A 126 26.57 -13.51 0.81
C GLU A 126 25.62 -13.82 1.98
N ALA A 127 26.08 -13.72 3.24
CA ALA A 127 25.23 -13.97 4.39
C ALA A 127 24.13 -12.90 4.55
N ILE A 128 24.46 -11.62 4.27
CA ILE A 128 23.48 -10.53 4.28
C ILE A 128 22.53 -10.69 3.08
N ALA A 129 23.04 -11.01 1.89
CA ALA A 129 22.24 -11.26 0.69
C ALA A 129 21.22 -12.39 0.90
N ARG A 130 21.62 -13.50 1.53
CA ARG A 130 20.73 -14.61 1.88
C ARG A 130 19.65 -14.20 2.88
N SER A 131 20.03 -13.59 4.00
CA SER A 131 19.06 -13.12 5.02
C SER A 131 18.10 -12.07 4.46
N THR A 132 18.58 -11.20 3.58
CA THR A 132 17.78 -10.21 2.83
C THR A 132 16.73 -10.94 1.99
N LYS A 133 17.15 -11.91 1.18
CA LYS A 133 16.26 -12.69 0.33
C LYS A 133 15.22 -13.48 1.12
N GLU A 134 15.60 -14.11 2.23
CA GLU A 134 14.65 -14.79 3.13
C GLU A 134 13.59 -13.81 3.65
N TYR A 135 13.99 -12.62 4.11
CA TYR A 135 13.08 -11.57 4.55
C TYR A 135 12.14 -11.10 3.43
N MET A 136 12.69 -10.85 2.23
CA MET A 136 11.92 -10.41 1.07
C MET A 136 10.87 -11.45 0.62
N VAL A 137 11.18 -12.75 0.66
CA VAL A 137 10.22 -13.81 0.33
C VAL A 137 9.02 -13.80 1.30
N VAL A 138 9.26 -13.56 2.58
CA VAL A 138 8.18 -13.43 3.59
C VAL A 138 7.33 -12.15 3.38
N LEU A 139 7.86 -11.11 2.74
CA LEU A 139 7.11 -9.90 2.39
C LEU A 139 6.15 -10.07 1.19
N ILE A 140 6.27 -11.14 0.39
CA ILE A 140 5.48 -11.32 -0.84
C ILE A 140 3.96 -11.23 -0.59
N PRO A 141 3.34 -11.95 0.37
CA PRO A 141 1.90 -11.82 0.63
C PRO A 141 1.49 -10.38 0.98
N GLY A 142 2.34 -9.67 1.73
CA GLY A 142 2.16 -8.27 2.06
C GLY A 142 2.17 -7.33 0.84
N LEU A 143 2.92 -7.62 -0.22
CA LEU A 143 2.91 -6.83 -1.46
C LEU A 143 1.57 -6.95 -2.20
N TRP A 144 1.04 -8.17 -2.31
CA TRP A 144 -0.26 -8.43 -2.94
C TRP A 144 -1.42 -7.86 -2.12
N ALA A 145 -1.33 -7.92 -0.79
CA ALA A 145 -2.30 -7.27 0.10
C ALA A 145 -2.22 -5.74 0.00
N LEU A 146 -1.02 -5.16 -0.10
CA LEU A 146 -0.83 -3.71 -0.27
C LEU A 146 -1.49 -3.19 -1.54
N SER A 147 -1.30 -3.83 -2.69
CA SER A 147 -1.87 -3.36 -3.96
C SER A 147 -3.40 -3.41 -3.97
N ALA A 148 -4.00 -4.46 -3.40
CA ALA A 148 -5.43 -4.56 -3.21
C ALA A 148 -5.97 -3.49 -2.25
N SER A 149 -5.34 -3.32 -1.07
CA SER A 149 -5.70 -2.30 -0.09
C SER A 149 -5.55 -0.88 -0.65
N GLN A 150 -4.55 -0.62 -1.47
CA GLN A 150 -4.30 0.68 -2.11
C GLN A 150 -5.41 1.03 -3.12
N CYS A 151 -5.82 0.08 -3.96
CA CYS A 151 -6.96 0.25 -4.87
C CYS A 151 -8.26 0.55 -4.11
N ILE A 152 -8.58 -0.26 -3.10
CA ILE A 152 -9.77 -0.11 -2.27
C ILE A 152 -9.76 1.22 -1.51
N THR A 153 -8.63 1.58 -0.90
CA THR A 153 -8.45 2.83 -0.15
C THR A 153 -8.66 4.04 -1.05
N THR A 154 -8.10 4.03 -2.26
CA THR A 154 -8.27 5.10 -3.26
C THR A 154 -9.74 5.25 -3.67
N TRP A 155 -10.43 4.13 -3.89
CA TRP A 155 -11.86 4.10 -4.22
C TRP A 155 -12.76 4.57 -3.05
N LEU A 156 -12.38 4.32 -1.80
CA LEU A 156 -13.05 4.87 -0.61
C LEU A 156 -12.77 6.36 -0.41
N TYR A 157 -11.54 6.82 -0.67
CA TYR A 157 -11.15 8.23 -0.59
C TYR A 157 -11.89 9.10 -1.61
N ALA A 158 -12.05 8.63 -2.85
CA ALA A 158 -12.84 9.31 -3.88
C ALA A 158 -14.32 9.50 -3.48
N GLN A 159 -14.82 8.71 -2.53
CA GLN A 159 -16.17 8.78 -1.98
C GLN A 159 -16.23 9.46 -0.59
N ALA A 160 -15.16 10.19 -0.21
CA ALA A 160 -14.99 10.86 1.08
C ALA A 160 -15.11 9.93 2.32
N LYS A 161 -14.97 8.61 2.17
CA LYS A 161 -15.01 7.64 3.29
C LYS A 161 -13.64 7.55 4.02
N THR A 162 -12.91 8.66 4.12
CA THR A 162 -11.54 8.71 4.64
C THR A 162 -11.45 8.34 6.13
N GLN A 163 -12.44 8.75 6.92
CA GLN A 163 -12.57 8.41 8.35
C GLN A 163 -12.59 6.89 8.58
N ALA A 164 -13.33 6.13 7.76
CA ALA A 164 -13.42 4.68 7.90
C ALA A 164 -12.07 4.00 7.64
N VAL A 165 -11.37 4.40 6.57
CA VAL A 165 -10.00 3.91 6.30
C VAL A 165 -9.08 4.24 7.47
N ALA A 166 -9.09 5.48 7.97
CA ALA A 166 -8.24 5.88 9.10
C ALA A 166 -8.51 5.06 10.37
N SER A 167 -9.79 4.80 10.70
CA SER A 167 -10.15 3.94 11.83
C SER A 167 -9.69 2.49 11.65
N ILE A 168 -9.81 1.93 10.44
CA ILE A 168 -9.34 0.58 10.12
C ILE A 168 -7.80 0.50 10.22
N THR A 169 -7.09 1.44 9.61
CA THR A 169 -5.62 1.52 9.67
C THR A 169 -5.14 1.72 11.11
N LEU A 170 -5.84 2.50 11.94
CA LEU A 170 -5.53 2.66 13.36
C LEU A 170 -5.71 1.35 14.13
N ALA A 171 -6.84 0.66 13.97
CA ALA A 171 -7.08 -0.62 14.64
C ALA A 171 -6.01 -1.67 14.27
N VAL A 172 -5.65 -1.75 12.99
CA VAL A 172 -4.61 -2.64 12.48
C VAL A 172 -3.22 -2.26 13.02
N ALA A 173 -2.88 -0.96 13.04
CA ALA A 173 -1.60 -0.48 13.56
C ALA A 173 -1.45 -0.72 15.07
N LEU A 174 -2.53 -0.60 15.86
CA LEU A 174 -2.51 -0.90 17.30
C LEU A 174 -2.28 -2.39 17.61
N LEU A 175 -2.68 -3.30 16.70
CA LEU A 175 -2.40 -4.74 16.81
C LEU A 175 -0.99 -5.11 16.36
N HIS A 176 -0.29 -4.25 15.61
CA HIS A 176 1.01 -4.58 15.03
C HIS A 176 2.12 -4.91 16.06
N PRO A 177 2.26 -4.18 17.20
CA PRO A 177 3.22 -4.55 18.24
C PRO A 177 2.96 -5.94 18.86
N LEU A 178 1.70 -6.37 18.94
CA LEU A 178 1.35 -7.71 19.40
C LEU A 178 1.85 -8.77 18.39
N TRP A 179 1.67 -8.55 17.09
CA TRP A 179 2.20 -9.44 16.06
C TRP A 179 3.72 -9.51 16.08
N LEU A 180 4.41 -8.38 16.25
CA LEU A 180 5.87 -8.35 16.41
C LEU A 180 6.31 -9.19 17.62
N TYR A 181 5.69 -8.99 18.79
CA TYR A 181 6.02 -9.78 19.99
C TYR A 181 5.77 -11.28 19.77
N LEU A 182 4.62 -11.63 19.21
CA LEU A 182 4.23 -13.03 19.00
C LEU A 182 5.18 -13.74 18.03
N PHE A 183 5.46 -13.16 16.86
CA PHE A 183 6.28 -13.85 15.86
C PHE A 183 7.78 -13.82 16.20
N ILE A 184 8.31 -12.69 16.69
CA ILE A 184 9.75 -12.59 16.99
C ILE A 184 10.09 -13.42 18.23
N TYR A 185 9.36 -13.24 19.34
CA TYR A 185 9.75 -13.80 20.64
C TYR A 185 8.90 -15.00 21.10
N TYR A 186 7.58 -14.96 20.98
CA TYR A 186 6.75 -16.07 21.50
C TYR A 186 6.87 -17.35 20.66
N PHE A 187 6.75 -17.21 19.33
CA PHE A 187 6.91 -18.31 18.37
C PHE A 187 8.37 -18.52 17.92
N GLN A 188 9.31 -17.72 18.42
CA GLN A 188 10.76 -17.87 18.16
C GLN A 188 11.14 -17.88 16.67
N ILE A 189 10.41 -17.14 15.82
CA ILE A 189 10.71 -17.00 14.37
C ILE A 189 11.89 -16.02 14.16
N GLY A 190 12.28 -15.27 15.20
CA GLY A 190 13.41 -14.33 15.14
C GLY A 190 13.15 -13.20 14.14
N PHE A 191 14.18 -12.81 13.38
CA PHE A 191 14.09 -11.62 12.51
C PHE A 191 13.03 -11.74 11.41
N LEU A 192 12.81 -12.94 10.86
CA LEU A 192 11.74 -13.19 9.89
C LEU A 192 10.35 -12.97 10.49
N GLY A 193 10.20 -13.08 11.81
CA GLY A 193 8.96 -12.76 12.50
C GLY A 193 8.49 -11.31 12.28
N SER A 194 9.41 -10.37 12.04
CA SER A 194 9.07 -8.99 11.66
C SER A 194 8.47 -8.90 10.25
N ALA A 195 9.03 -9.63 9.29
CA ALA A 195 8.46 -9.73 7.94
C ALA A 195 7.08 -10.43 7.96
N VAL A 196 6.90 -11.47 8.79
CA VAL A 196 5.59 -12.12 8.99
C VAL A 196 4.59 -11.12 9.57
N ALA A 197 4.97 -10.37 10.61
CA ALA A 197 4.12 -9.33 11.20
C ALA A 197 3.71 -8.26 10.17
N LEU A 198 4.64 -7.76 9.35
CA LEU A 198 4.36 -6.79 8.28
C LEU A 198 3.37 -7.35 7.24
N SER A 199 3.63 -8.55 6.71
CA SER A 199 2.74 -9.19 5.74
C SER A 199 1.35 -9.43 6.33
N LEU A 200 1.26 -9.99 7.54
CA LEU A 200 -0.01 -10.24 8.22
C LEU A 200 -0.79 -8.93 8.45
N THR A 201 -0.11 -7.87 8.87
CA THR A 201 -0.73 -6.56 9.13
C THR A 201 -1.40 -5.99 7.87
N LYS A 202 -0.71 -6.08 6.72
CA LYS A 202 -1.27 -5.68 5.41
C LYS A 202 -2.43 -6.59 4.97
N CYS A 203 -2.33 -7.89 5.21
CA CYS A 203 -3.42 -8.85 4.92
C CYS A 203 -4.66 -8.61 5.79
N ILE A 204 -4.49 -8.32 7.08
CA ILE A 204 -5.60 -7.97 7.99
C ILE A 204 -6.25 -6.65 7.56
N GLU A 205 -5.46 -5.62 7.19
CA GLU A 205 -6.01 -4.37 6.64
C GLU A 205 -6.88 -4.63 5.41
N LEU A 206 -6.42 -5.45 4.46
CA LEU A 206 -7.21 -5.85 3.28
C LEU A 206 -8.52 -6.54 3.67
N ILE A 207 -8.46 -7.53 4.58
CA ILE A 207 -9.63 -8.29 5.02
C ILE A 207 -10.66 -7.37 5.67
N ILE A 208 -10.24 -6.46 6.55
CA ILE A 208 -11.15 -5.53 7.23
C ILE A 208 -11.73 -4.52 6.23
N LEU A 209 -10.96 -4.03 5.25
CA LEU A 209 -11.47 -3.17 4.17
C LEU A 209 -12.53 -3.88 3.32
N LEU A 210 -12.32 -5.16 2.96
CA LEU A 210 -13.30 -5.96 2.23
C LEU A 210 -14.57 -6.23 3.05
N LEU A 211 -14.42 -6.55 4.34
CA LEU A 211 -15.54 -6.72 5.27
C LEU A 211 -16.34 -5.41 5.43
N TYR A 212 -15.66 -4.27 5.58
CA TYR A 212 -16.28 -2.95 5.66
C TYR A 212 -17.12 -2.66 4.41
N ILE A 213 -16.57 -2.88 3.22
CA ILE A 213 -17.29 -2.71 1.94
C ILE A 213 -18.49 -3.66 1.82
N ASN A 214 -18.42 -4.86 2.38
CA ASN A 214 -19.52 -5.81 2.33
C ASN A 214 -20.66 -5.44 3.31
N ILE A 215 -20.31 -5.17 4.57
CA ILE A 215 -21.25 -4.83 5.65
C ILE A 215 -21.95 -3.50 5.39
N PHE A 216 -21.20 -2.45 5.04
CA PHE A 216 -21.74 -1.12 4.76
C PHE A 216 -22.11 -0.93 3.28
N SER A 217 -22.42 -2.03 2.59
CA SER A 217 -22.80 -2.02 1.17
C SER A 217 -23.90 -1.02 0.86
N SER A 218 -24.98 -0.96 1.64
CA SER A 218 -26.08 0.02 1.42
C SER A 218 -25.68 1.51 1.51
N ILE A 219 -24.50 1.85 2.05
CA ILE A 219 -24.03 3.24 2.28
C ILE A 219 -22.81 3.60 1.41
N ILE A 220 -22.22 2.60 0.74
CA ILE A 220 -21.02 2.72 -0.10
C ILE A 220 -21.32 2.27 -1.54
N LYS A 221 -22.27 1.35 -1.73
CA LYS A 221 -22.64 0.70 -2.98
C LYS A 221 -24.06 1.10 -3.41
N ASP A 222 -24.21 2.31 -3.94
CA ASP A 222 -25.34 2.64 -4.86
C ASP A 222 -25.22 1.89 -6.21
N THR A 223 -24.26 0.97 -6.33
CA THR A 223 -24.01 0.11 -7.49
C THR A 223 -23.57 -1.26 -7.03
N GLU A 224 -24.10 -2.32 -7.65
CA GLU A 224 -23.68 -3.69 -7.37
C GLU A 224 -22.16 -3.84 -7.55
N PHE A 225 -21.44 -4.15 -6.48
CA PHE A 225 -20.01 -4.47 -6.52
C PHE A 225 -19.84 -5.90 -7.05
N ALA A 226 -20.16 -6.09 -8.32
CA ALA A 226 -19.91 -7.31 -9.08
C ALA A 226 -18.60 -7.17 -9.86
N TRP A 227 -17.88 -8.28 -10.04
CA TRP A 227 -16.73 -8.30 -10.92
C TRP A 227 -17.20 -8.22 -12.38
N SER A 228 -16.66 -7.25 -13.14
CA SER A 228 -17.12 -6.93 -14.49
C SER A 228 -16.03 -7.19 -15.51
N SER A 229 -16.36 -7.74 -16.67
CA SER A 229 -15.39 -7.91 -17.78
C SER A 229 -14.84 -6.58 -18.32
N ALA A 230 -15.47 -5.44 -17.98
CA ALA A 230 -14.96 -4.10 -18.25
C ALA A 230 -13.58 -3.83 -17.61
N CYS A 231 -13.16 -4.61 -16.61
CA CYS A 231 -11.81 -4.55 -16.04
C CYS A 231 -10.69 -4.85 -17.06
N TRP A 232 -10.99 -5.54 -18.16
CA TRP A 232 -10.05 -5.83 -19.26
C TRP A 232 -9.98 -4.73 -20.32
N GLN A 233 -10.84 -3.71 -20.25
CA GLN A 233 -10.90 -2.61 -21.22
C GLN A 233 -10.07 -1.41 -20.76
N HIS A 234 -9.78 -0.46 -21.66
CA HIS A 234 -9.14 0.84 -21.35
C HIS A 234 -7.79 0.78 -20.59
N TRP A 235 -7.00 -0.29 -20.74
CA TRP A 235 -5.67 -0.39 -20.12
C TRP A 235 -4.69 0.67 -20.64
N VAL A 236 -4.72 1.00 -21.93
CA VAL A 236 -3.83 2.02 -22.51
C VAL A 236 -4.09 3.42 -21.93
N PRO A 237 -5.35 3.93 -21.84
CA PRO A 237 -5.66 5.13 -21.06
C PRO A 237 -5.16 5.09 -19.62
N PHE A 238 -5.37 3.99 -18.89
CA PHE A 238 -4.91 3.83 -17.52
C PHE A 238 -3.38 3.95 -17.41
N LEU A 239 -2.64 3.21 -18.25
CA LEU A 239 -1.18 3.24 -18.28
C LEU A 239 -0.63 4.61 -18.71
N LYS A 240 -1.29 5.32 -19.63
CA LYS A 240 -0.92 6.70 -20.00
C LYS A 240 -1.01 7.68 -18.83
N LEU A 241 -1.99 7.50 -17.94
CA LEU A 241 -2.09 8.27 -16.69
C LEU A 241 -1.11 7.75 -15.61
N GLY A 242 -0.84 6.45 -15.59
CA GLY A 242 -0.01 5.79 -14.57
C GLY A 242 1.49 5.98 -14.76
N LEU A 243 1.98 5.98 -16.00
CA LEU A 243 3.41 6.08 -16.31
C LEU A 243 4.07 7.38 -15.80
N PRO A 244 3.47 8.58 -15.93
CA PRO A 244 4.02 9.79 -15.32
C PRO A 244 4.11 9.69 -13.80
N ASN A 245 3.09 9.14 -13.14
CA ASN A 245 3.08 8.94 -11.69
C ASN A 245 4.13 7.91 -11.24
N LEU A 246 4.40 6.87 -12.04
CA LEU A 246 5.52 5.95 -11.82
C LEU A 246 6.87 6.65 -11.94
N LEU A 247 7.06 7.51 -12.95
CA LEU A 247 8.30 8.28 -13.11
C LEU A 247 8.54 9.25 -11.95
N MET A 248 7.49 9.83 -11.35
CA MET A 248 7.60 10.63 -10.13
C MET A 248 8.14 9.82 -8.94
N MET A 249 7.96 8.49 -8.91
CA MET A 249 8.53 7.65 -7.85
C MET A 249 10.07 7.55 -7.91
N SER A 250 10.72 8.07 -8.97
CA SER A 250 12.18 8.16 -9.03
C SER A 250 12.79 9.05 -7.94
N GLU A 251 12.05 10.06 -7.44
CA GLU A 251 12.44 10.85 -6.27
C GLU A 251 12.51 9.99 -5.00
N TRP A 252 11.51 9.11 -4.81
CA TRP A 252 11.51 8.15 -3.71
C TRP A 252 12.64 7.13 -3.88
N TRP A 253 12.90 6.65 -5.11
CA TRP A 253 14.06 5.79 -5.35
C TRP A 253 15.39 6.45 -4.96
N ALA A 254 15.59 7.72 -5.33
CA ALA A 254 16.78 8.48 -4.93
C ALA A 254 16.87 8.62 -3.39
N SER A 255 15.73 8.86 -2.72
CA SER A 255 15.65 8.99 -1.26
C SER A 255 15.90 7.69 -0.48
N GLU A 256 15.91 6.53 -1.14
CA GLU A 256 16.25 5.23 -0.53
C GLU A 256 17.70 4.79 -0.87
N ILE A 257 18.42 5.57 -1.68
CA ILE A 257 19.81 5.32 -2.11
C ILE A 257 20.80 6.29 -1.43
N ILE A 258 20.34 7.48 -1.05
CA ILE A 258 21.10 8.56 -0.37
C ILE A 258 21.08 8.36 1.15
#